data_AF-A0A818BNL6-F1
#
_entry.id   AF-A0A818BNL6-F1
#
_cell.length_a   1.000
_cell.length_b   1.000
_cell.length_c   1.000
_cell.angle_alpha   90.00
_cell.angle_beta   90.00
_cell.angle_gamma   90.00
#
_symmetry.space_group_name_H-M   'P 1'
#
loop_
_entity.id
_entity.type
_entity.pdbx_description
1 polymer ?
#
loop_
_entity_poly.entity_id
_entity_poly.type
_entity_poly.pdbx_seq_one_letter_code
_entity_poly.pdbx_strand_id
1 'polypeptide(L)'
;MMERQIRFRAEDVEVPPITGMFTSMLIKKNPYFINHDDFYDKQVLIKMLGYDKEFDFSKYTKDIQKGDDDDDDVNVNNNNRTK
;
A
#
# COMPACT_ATOMS: atom_id res chain seq x y z
N MET A 1 -2.90 29.45 -14.96
CA MET A 1 -3.41 28.08 -15.22
C MET A 1 -4.83 28.02 -14.70
N MET A 2 -5.72 27.22 -15.30
CA MET A 2 -7.12 27.12 -14.89
C MET A 2 -7.26 26.04 -13.82
N GLU A 3 -7.78 26.40 -12.65
CA GLU A 3 -8.04 25.42 -11.57
C GLU A 3 -9.21 24.54 -11.97
N ARG A 4 -9.03 23.22 -11.86
CA ARG A 4 -10.05 22.24 -12.23
C ARG A 4 -10.75 21.78 -10.96
N GLN A 5 -12.00 22.22 -10.77
CA GLN A 5 -12.81 21.80 -9.63
C GLN A 5 -13.75 20.65 -10.04
N ILE A 6 -13.82 19.61 -9.20
CA ILE A 6 -14.73 18.47 -9.40
C ILE A 6 -15.67 18.34 -8.20
N ARG A 7 -16.90 17.89 -8.45
CA ARG A 7 -17.87 17.53 -7.41
C ARG A 7 -18.18 16.05 -7.49
N PHE A 8 -18.07 15.35 -6.37
CA PHE A 8 -18.27 13.91 -6.25
C PHE A 8 -18.85 13.58 -4.88
N ARG A 9 -19.44 12.39 -4.76
CA ARG A 9 -19.90 11.80 -3.50
C ARG A 9 -18.97 10.68 -3.07
N ALA A 10 -19.08 10.23 -1.82
CA ALA A 10 -18.28 9.11 -1.33
C ALA A 10 -18.50 7.83 -2.17
N GLU A 11 -19.71 7.62 -2.67
CA GLU A 11 -20.03 6.45 -3.52
C GLU A 11 -19.36 6.50 -4.91
N ASP A 12 -18.91 7.68 -5.36
CA ASP A 12 -18.22 7.85 -6.64
C ASP A 12 -16.72 7.53 -6.55
N VAL A 13 -16.21 7.23 -5.34
CA VAL A 13 -14.78 7.09 -5.06
C VAL A 13 -14.40 5.64 -4.79
N GLU A 14 -13.40 5.19 -5.53
CA GLU A 14 -12.73 3.91 -5.28
C GLU A 14 -11.32 4.19 -4.75
N VAL A 15 -11.13 3.90 -3.46
CA VAL A 15 -9.85 4.05 -2.76
C VAL A 15 -9.07 2.74 -2.88
N PRO A 16 -7.75 2.78 -3.16
CA PRO A 16 -6.96 1.57 -3.21
C PRO A 16 -6.91 0.86 -1.85
N PRO A 17 -6.70 -0.47 -1.83
CA PRO A 17 -6.77 -1.23 -0.59
C PRO A 17 -5.63 -0.91 0.41
N ILE A 18 -4.49 -0.45 -0.09
CA ILE A 18 -3.38 0.06 0.71
C ILE A 18 -3.28 1.56 0.43
N THR A 19 -3.54 2.37 1.45
CA THR A 19 -3.42 3.83 1.40
C THR A 19 -2.09 4.27 2.02
N GLY A 20 -1.51 5.33 1.49
CA GLY A 20 -0.25 5.92 1.94
C GLY A 20 -0.15 7.41 1.62
N MET A 21 1.01 8.00 1.92
CA MET A 21 1.27 9.44 1.72
C MET A 21 1.13 9.89 0.25
N PHE A 22 1.10 8.94 -0.69
CA PHE A 22 0.95 9.13 -2.13
C PHE A 22 -0.17 8.26 -2.70
N THR A 23 -1.39 8.47 -2.22
CA THR A 23 -2.55 7.70 -2.68
C THR A 23 -3.16 8.35 -3.92
N SER A 24 -3.30 7.56 -4.99
CA SER A 24 -4.19 7.87 -6.10
C SER A 24 -5.50 7.12 -5.90
N MET A 25 -6.62 7.75 -6.22
CA MET A 25 -7.95 7.13 -6.16
C MET A 25 -8.73 7.38 -7.44
N LEU A 26 -9.71 6.53 -7.73
CA LEU A 26 -10.62 6.76 -8.85
C LEU A 26 -11.79 7.58 -8.36
N ILE A 27 -12.09 8.68 -9.03
CA ILE A 27 -13.30 9.48 -8.80
C ILE A 27 -14.09 9.45 -10.11
N LYS A 28 -15.30 8.89 -10.07
CA LYS A 28 -16.13 8.70 -11.29
C LYS A 28 -15.33 8.00 -12.41
N LYS A 29 -14.57 6.96 -12.04
CA LYS A 29 -13.69 6.17 -12.92
C LYS A 29 -12.48 6.90 -13.52
N ASN A 30 -12.21 8.14 -13.11
CA ASN A 30 -11.01 8.87 -13.53
C ASN A 30 -9.96 8.84 -12.42
N PRO A 31 -8.68 8.58 -12.72
CA PRO A 31 -7.61 8.59 -11.72
C PRO A 31 -7.25 10.01 -11.30
N TYR A 32 -7.19 10.23 -9.99
CA TYR A 32 -6.70 11.46 -9.39
C TYR A 32 -5.62 11.13 -8.37
N PHE A 33 -4.50 11.86 -8.47
CA PHE A 33 -3.53 11.93 -7.39
C PHE A 33 -4.03 12.91 -6.34
N ILE A 34 -3.98 12.51 -5.07
CA ILE A 34 -4.58 13.27 -3.98
C ILE A 34 -3.49 13.94 -3.14
N ASN A 35 -3.56 15.27 -3.03
CA ASN A 35 -2.82 16.07 -2.06
C ASN A 35 -3.77 16.59 -0.97
N HIS A 36 -3.26 16.79 0.24
CA HIS A 36 -4.02 17.36 1.36
C HIS A 36 -4.56 18.76 1.06
N ASP A 37 -3.87 19.52 0.20
CA ASP A 37 -4.25 20.88 -0.16
C ASP A 37 -5.31 20.93 -1.28
N ASP A 38 -5.66 19.79 -1.89
CA ASP A 38 -6.76 19.69 -2.86
C ASP A 38 -8.15 19.70 -2.17
N PHE A 39 -8.18 19.58 -0.83
CA PHE A 39 -9.40 19.47 -0.04
C PHE A 39 -9.59 20.69 0.85
N TYR A 40 -10.79 21.27 0.82
CA TYR A 40 -11.19 22.35 1.74
C TYR A 40 -11.20 21.88 3.20
N ASP A 41 -11.58 20.63 3.44
CA ASP A 41 -11.58 20.00 4.75
C ASP A 41 -10.72 18.74 4.75
N LYS A 42 -9.57 18.81 5.43
CA LYS A 42 -8.61 17.71 5.56
C LYS A 42 -9.20 16.51 6.33
N GLN A 43 -10.21 16.73 7.18
CA GLN A 43 -10.89 15.65 7.90
C GLN A 43 -11.68 14.73 6.96
N VAL A 44 -12.22 15.28 5.86
CA VAL A 44 -12.91 14.49 4.84
C VAL A 44 -11.93 13.51 4.20
N LEU A 45 -10.71 13.97 3.87
CA LEU A 45 -9.68 13.14 3.27
C LEU A 45 -9.23 12.01 4.22
N ILE A 46 -8.98 12.32 5.49
CA ILE A 46 -8.61 11.33 6.52
C ILE A 46 -9.65 10.22 6.63
N LYS A 47 -10.94 10.59 6.64
CA LYS A 47 -12.05 9.64 6.70
C LYS A 47 -12.19 8.82 5.41
N MET A 48 -11.98 9.44 4.25
CA MET A 48 -12.03 8.75 2.96
C MET A 48 -10.93 7.69 2.82
N LEU A 49 -9.71 8.02 3.23
CA LEU A 49 -8.57 7.11 3.17
C LEU A 49 -8.58 6.05 4.27
N GLY A 50 -9.50 6.16 5.24
CA GLY A 50 -9.62 5.23 6.36
C GLY A 50 -8.57 5.41 7.45
N TYR A 51 -7.85 6.54 7.48
CA TYR A 51 -6.83 6.83 8.51
C TYR A 51 -7.39 7.08 9.91
N ASP A 52 -8.71 7.26 10.02
CA ASP A 52 -9.45 7.26 11.29
C ASP A 52 -9.55 5.86 11.92
N LYS A 53 -9.31 4.80 11.15
CA LYS A 53 -9.47 3.41 11.59
C LYS A 53 -8.14 2.68 11.63
N GLU A 54 -8.05 1.71 12.51
CA GLU A 54 -6.90 0.79 12.54
C GLU A 54 -6.85 -0.02 11.24
N PHE A 55 -5.68 -0.05 10.61
CA PHE A 55 -5.48 -0.79 9.36
C PHE A 55 -5.19 -2.27 9.66
N ASP A 56 -6.04 -3.15 9.14
CA ASP A 56 -5.88 -4.60 9.28
C ASP A 56 -4.97 -5.17 8.19
N PHE A 57 -3.67 -5.19 8.46
CA PHE A 57 -2.64 -5.69 7.54
C PHE A 57 -2.81 -7.17 7.18
N SER A 58 -3.47 -7.98 8.01
CA SER A 58 -3.58 -9.44 7.81
C SER A 58 -4.29 -9.84 6.51
N LYS A 59 -5.13 -8.96 5.98
CA LYS A 59 -5.88 -9.16 4.73
C LYS A 59 -5.05 -8.95 3.47
N TYR A 60 -3.89 -8.30 3.61
CA TYR A 60 -3.03 -7.88 2.51
C TYR A 60 -1.67 -8.60 2.49
N THR A 61 -1.37 -9.41 3.51
CA THR A 61 -0.11 -10.15 3.65
C THR A 61 -0.28 -11.66 3.45
N LYS A 62 -1.39 -12.13 2.85
CA LYS A 62 -1.70 -13.57 2.70
C LYS A 62 -0.68 -14.34 1.85
N ASP A 63 0.22 -13.63 1.19
CA ASP A 63 1.23 -14.11 0.26
C ASP A 63 2.66 -14.05 0.83
N ILE A 64 2.83 -13.68 2.11
CA ILE A 64 4.12 -13.71 2.81
C ILE A 64 4.16 -14.83 3.87
N GLN A 65 4.06 -16.08 3.41
CA GLN A 65 4.52 -17.30 4.11
C GLN A 65 4.88 -18.29 2.99
N LYS A 66 6.04 -18.95 2.93
CA LYS A 66 7.08 -19.24 3.92
C LYS A 66 8.35 -19.48 3.08
N GLY A 67 9.50 -18.91 3.44
CA GLY A 67 10.76 -19.33 2.84
C GLY A 67 10.91 -20.83 3.07
N ASP A 68 11.26 -21.57 2.02
CA ASP A 68 11.65 -22.96 2.12
C ASP A 68 12.92 -23.02 2.99
N ASP A 69 12.75 -23.32 4.27
CA ASP A 69 13.80 -23.89 5.12
C ASP A 69 14.00 -25.35 4.64
N ASP A 70 14.55 -25.52 3.43
CA ASP A 70 15.08 -26.80 2.98
C ASP A 70 16.56 -26.88 3.37
N ASP A 71 16.84 -27.84 4.25
CA ASP A 71 18.15 -28.31 4.67
C ASP A 71 19.10 -28.54 3.48
N ASP A 72 20.24 -27.84 3.45
CA ASP A 72 21.47 -28.35 2.84
C ASP A 72 22.59 -28.31 3.90
N ASP A 73 22.66 -29.41 4.64
CA ASP A 73 23.74 -29.76 5.56
C ASP A 73 25.07 -29.87 4.75
N VAL A 74 25.85 -28.78 4.69
CA VAL A 74 27.17 -28.79 4.04
C VAL A 74 28.15 -29.59 4.88
N ASN A 75 28.29 -30.88 4.55
CA ASN A 75 29.34 -31.75 5.06
C ASN A 75 30.73 -31.26 4.61
N VAL A 76 31.46 -30.57 5.48
CA VAL A 76 32.85 -30.16 5.26
C VAL A 76 33.79 -31.33 5.58
N ASN A 77 34.10 -32.14 4.57
CA ASN A 77 35.22 -33.08 4.63
C ASN A 77 36.55 -32.34 4.40
N ASN A 78 37.22 -31.99 5.49
CA ASN A 78 38.56 -31.40 5.46
C ASN A 78 39.65 -32.48 5.29
N ASN A 79 40.00 -32.80 4.04
CA ASN A 79 41.22 -33.53 3.72
C ASN A 79 42.02 -32.81 2.63
N ASN A 80 42.67 -31.70 2.99
CA ASN A 80 43.67 -31.04 2.16
C ASN A 80 45.06 -31.05 2.84
N ARG A 81 45.80 -32.13 2.55
CA ARG A 81 47.22 -32.18 2.12
C ARG A 81 48.18 -31.14 2.74
N THR A 82 48.86 -31.54 3.81
CA THR A 82 50.14 -30.96 4.23
C THR A 82 51.31 -31.56 3.43
N LYS A 83 52.06 -30.66 2.78
CA LYS A 83 53.44 -30.73 2.25
C LYS A 83 53.79 -31.84 1.25
#